data_AF-A0A955HEW9-F1
#
_entry.id   AF-A0A955HEW9-F1
#
_cell.length_a   1.000
_cell.length_b   1.000
_cell.length_c   1.000
_cell.angle_alpha   90.00
_cell.angle_beta   90.00
_cell.angle_gamma   90.00
#
_symmetry.space_group_name_H-M   'P 1'
#
loop_
_entity.id
_entity.type
_entity.pdbx_description
1 polymer ?
#
loop_
_entity_poly.entity_id
_entity_poly.type
_entity_poly.pdbx_seq_one_letter_code
_entity_poly.pdbx_strand_id
1 'polypeptide(L)'
;MIEYELLYLVGLSKKSEMETIAKDVTKIVTEASGTFKKSKIIFERKLAYEIKHESRGTYIAQRFTLPTRDEKDFSEKESHPLDTINKQLNLYQDVLRFVLVRAEELPSLEEFEKKINQKNRSSKPDQKEKGTARKDASSQENIDKKIEEVLHI
;
A
#
# COMPACT_ATOMS: atom_id res chain seq x y z
N MET A 1 -0.29 24.61 -13.98
CA MET A 1 -0.29 23.50 -13.01
C MET A 1 -0.29 22.15 -13.72
N ILE A 2 0.76 21.34 -13.53
CA ILE A 2 0.89 19.98 -14.10
C ILE A 2 0.65 18.95 -12.98
N GLU A 3 -0.10 17.89 -13.28
CA GLU A 3 -0.38 16.82 -12.31
C GLU A 3 0.63 15.68 -12.40
N TYR A 4 1.07 15.23 -11.24
CA TYR A 4 1.98 14.11 -11.06
C TYR A 4 1.39 13.08 -10.10
N GLU A 5 1.79 11.83 -10.27
CA GLU A 5 1.51 10.74 -9.35
C GLU A 5 2.81 10.26 -8.72
N LEU A 6 2.83 10.20 -7.38
CA LEU A 6 3.89 9.61 -6.60
C LEU A 6 3.42 8.26 -6.09
N LEU A 7 4.11 7.21 -6.52
CA LEU A 7 3.99 5.86 -5.98
C LEU A 7 5.25 5.55 -5.18
N TYR A 8 5.11 5.18 -3.91
CA TYR A 8 6.25 4.78 -3.09
C TYR A 8 5.96 3.50 -2.31
N LEU A 9 7.04 2.79 -1.98
CA LEU A 9 7.03 1.50 -1.31
C LEU A 9 7.67 1.64 0.07
N VAL A 10 6.93 1.23 1.10
CA VAL A 10 7.42 1.11 2.48
C VAL A 10 7.55 -0.36 2.84
N GLY A 11 8.66 -0.74 3.47
CA GLY A 11 8.91 -2.12 3.93
C GLY A 11 7.92 -2.55 5.02
N LEU A 12 7.68 -3.87 5.12
CA LEU A 12 6.76 -4.39 6.13
C LEU A 12 7.26 -4.14 7.55
N SER A 13 8.58 -4.13 7.79
CA SER A 13 9.16 -3.80 9.11
C SER A 13 8.73 -2.44 9.64
N LYS A 14 8.50 -1.46 8.76
CA LYS A 14 8.15 -0.07 9.12
C LYS A 14 6.64 0.21 9.10
N LYS A 15 5.81 -0.84 9.12
CA LYS A 15 4.35 -0.71 9.06
C LYS A 15 3.77 0.14 10.20
N SER A 16 4.34 0.07 11.40
CA SER A 16 3.93 0.89 12.55
C SER A 16 4.21 2.38 12.38
N GLU A 17 5.22 2.72 11.57
CA GLU A 17 5.68 4.11 11.34
C GLU A 17 5.06 4.72 10.07
N MET A 18 4.12 4.01 9.44
CA MET A 18 3.57 4.37 8.13
C MET A 18 2.93 5.77 8.12
N GLU A 19 2.29 6.18 9.21
CA GLU A 19 1.69 7.52 9.30
C GLU A 19 2.76 8.62 9.33
N THR A 20 3.83 8.42 10.09
CA THR A 20 4.99 9.33 10.14
C THR A 20 5.64 9.41 8.76
N ILE A 21 5.90 8.26 8.15
CA ILE A 21 6.48 8.19 6.80
C ILE A 21 5.62 8.92 5.77
N ALA A 22 4.30 8.77 5.83
CA ALA A 22 3.40 9.49 4.93
C ALA A 22 3.42 11.01 5.16
N LYS A 23 3.54 11.46 6.42
CA LYS A 23 3.68 12.90 6.75
C LYS A 23 5.00 13.47 6.24
N ASP A 24 6.10 12.74 6.39
CA ASP A 24 7.41 13.16 5.91
C ASP A 24 7.45 13.25 4.38
N VAL A 25 6.90 12.25 3.68
CA VAL A 25 6.76 12.30 2.21
C VAL A 25 5.88 13.47 1.79
N THR A 26 4.79 13.74 2.54
CA THR A 26 3.92 14.90 2.27
C THR A 26 4.71 16.19 2.41
N LYS A 27 5.48 16.32 3.49
CA LYS A 27 6.33 17.47 3.78
C LYS A 27 7.33 17.73 2.67
N ILE A 28 8.06 16.70 2.23
CA ILE A 28 9.05 16.79 1.13
C ILE A 28 8.44 17.41 -0.13
N VAL A 29 7.24 16.98 -0.52
CA VAL A 29 6.58 17.49 -1.73
C VAL A 29 6.02 18.90 -1.50
N THR A 30 5.46 19.20 -0.33
CA THR A 30 4.95 20.55 -0.03
C THR A 30 6.04 21.60 0.09
N GLU A 31 7.21 21.25 0.64
CA GLU A 31 8.38 22.15 0.70
C GLU A 31 8.90 22.49 -0.69
N ALA A 32 8.76 21.58 -1.65
CA ALA A 32 9.03 21.83 -3.06
C ALA A 32 7.87 22.53 -3.80
N SER A 33 6.91 23.14 -3.09
CA SER A 33 5.72 23.79 -3.65
C SER A 33 4.71 22.86 -4.35
N GLY A 34 4.73 21.57 -4.04
CA GLY A 34 3.70 20.62 -4.48
C GLY A 34 2.44 20.69 -3.61
N THR A 35 1.27 20.51 -4.22
CA THR A 35 -0.01 20.44 -3.50
C THR A 35 -0.67 19.09 -3.76
N PHE A 36 -0.89 18.28 -2.71
CA PHE A 36 -1.54 16.98 -2.86
C PHE A 36 -3.04 17.07 -3.07
N LYS A 37 -3.55 16.13 -3.87
CA LYS A 37 -4.98 15.83 -3.95
C LYS A 37 -5.39 14.89 -2.81
N LYS A 38 -6.69 14.88 -2.51
CA LYS A 38 -7.30 14.06 -1.44
C LYS A 38 -7.23 12.55 -1.73
N SER A 39 -7.28 12.17 -3.00
CA SER A 39 -7.27 10.76 -3.40
C SER A 39 -5.92 10.10 -3.08
N LYS A 40 -5.95 9.10 -2.21
CA LYS A 40 -4.80 8.30 -1.79
C LYS A 40 -5.17 6.84 -1.81
N ILE A 41 -4.29 6.01 -2.35
CA ILE A 41 -4.46 4.55 -2.39
C ILE A 41 -3.34 3.90 -1.60
N ILE A 42 -3.70 2.90 -0.80
CA ILE A 42 -2.78 2.12 0.03
C ILE A 42 -3.09 0.64 -0.20
N PHE A 43 -2.09 -0.16 -0.55
CA PHE A 43 -2.25 -1.61 -0.63
C PHE A 43 -0.96 -2.35 -0.29
N GLU A 44 -1.12 -3.51 0.35
CA GLU A 44 -0.02 -4.38 0.72
C GLU A 44 0.16 -5.50 -0.31
N ARG A 45 1.42 -5.80 -0.65
CA ARG A 45 1.73 -6.88 -1.60
C ARG A 45 3.04 -7.58 -1.26
N LYS A 46 3.11 -8.87 -1.62
CA LYS A 46 4.38 -9.60 -1.70
C LYS A 46 5.19 -9.09 -2.89
N LEU A 47 6.46 -8.81 -2.65
CA LEU A 47 7.41 -8.37 -3.68
C LEU A 47 7.86 -9.58 -4.50
N ALA A 48 8.19 -9.35 -5.77
CA ALA A 48 8.67 -10.41 -6.66
C ALA A 48 10.08 -10.90 -6.26
N TYR A 49 10.87 -10.00 -5.68
CA TYR A 49 12.18 -10.25 -5.11
C TYR A 49 12.36 -9.36 -3.87
N GLU A 50 13.35 -9.70 -3.06
CA GLU A 50 13.66 -8.97 -1.84
C GLU A 50 14.28 -7.60 -2.16
N ILE A 51 13.80 -6.55 -1.48
CA ILE A 51 14.37 -5.20 -1.58
C ILE A 51 14.80 -4.80 -0.18
N LYS A 52 16.11 -4.58 0.05
CA LYS A 52 16.67 -4.25 1.38
C LYS A 52 16.14 -5.17 2.49
N HIS A 53 16.17 -6.49 2.29
CA HIS A 53 15.69 -7.49 3.26
C HIS A 53 14.18 -7.55 3.49
N GLU A 54 13.39 -6.87 2.65
CA GLU A 54 11.94 -6.91 2.69
C GLU A 54 11.38 -7.78 1.57
N SER A 55 10.53 -8.75 1.91
CA SER A 55 9.80 -9.60 0.94
C SER A 55 8.35 -9.17 0.73
N ARG A 56 7.87 -8.23 1.55
CA ARG A 56 6.54 -7.63 1.49
C ARG A 56 6.67 -6.13 1.75
N GLY A 57 5.73 -5.36 1.25
CA GLY A 57 5.64 -3.94 1.57
C GLY A 57 4.29 -3.34 1.24
N THR A 58 4.13 -2.11 1.67
CA THR A 58 2.94 -1.29 1.45
C THR A 58 3.23 -0.27 0.37
N TYR A 59 2.46 -0.35 -0.72
CA TYR A 59 2.46 0.65 -1.77
C TYR A 59 1.50 1.76 -1.41
N ILE A 60 1.95 2.99 -1.59
CA ILE A 60 1.15 4.19 -1.38
C ILE A 60 1.23 5.04 -2.64
N ALA A 61 0.08 5.31 -3.25
CA ALA A 61 -0.06 6.16 -4.42
C ALA A 61 -0.85 7.42 -4.07
N GLN A 62 -0.32 8.58 -4.45
CA GLN A 62 -1.02 9.85 -4.27
C GLN A 62 -0.67 10.82 -5.39
N ARG A 63 -1.67 11.58 -5.84
CA ARG A 63 -1.50 12.62 -6.86
C ARG A 63 -1.27 13.98 -6.24
N PHE A 64 -0.46 14.79 -6.90
CA PHE A 64 -0.17 16.16 -6.52
C PHE A 64 0.03 17.04 -7.76
N THR A 65 -0.09 18.35 -7.59
CA THR A 65 0.13 19.33 -8.66
C THR A 65 1.37 20.15 -8.37
N LEU A 66 2.11 20.48 -9.44
CA LEU A 66 3.21 21.43 -9.40
C LEU A 66 2.93 22.63 -10.32
N PRO A 67 3.43 23.83 -9.96
CA PRO A 67 3.35 25.01 -10.83
C PRO A 67 4.11 24.75 -12.14
N THR A 68 3.62 25.32 -13.24
CA THR A 68 4.28 25.22 -14.54
C THR A 68 5.58 26.03 -14.51
N ARG A 69 6.60 25.64 -15.28
CA ARG A 69 7.87 26.37 -15.36
C ARG A 69 7.68 27.84 -15.75
N ASP A 70 6.64 28.17 -16.52
CA ASP A 70 6.35 29.55 -16.92
C ASP A 70 5.68 30.39 -15.82
N GLU A 71 5.14 29.75 -14.76
CA GLU A 71 4.46 30.42 -13.65
C GLU A 71 5.44 30.85 -12.53
N LYS A 72 6.69 30.38 -12.59
CA LYS A 72 7.74 30.72 -11.64
C LYS A 72 8.99 31.10 -12.42
N ASP A 73 9.49 32.31 -12.23
CA ASP A 73 10.82 32.73 -12.69
C ASP A 73 11.90 31.90 -12.00
N PHE A 74 12.07 30.65 -12.41
CA PHE A 74 13.20 29.83 -12.01
C PHE A 74 14.43 30.46 -12.66
N SER A 75 15.10 31.35 -11.92
CA SER A 75 16.42 31.82 -12.29
C SER A 75 17.31 30.61 -12.60
N GLU A 76 18.28 30.74 -13.51
CA GLU A 76 19.16 29.64 -13.95
C GLU A 76 19.90 28.88 -12.82
N LYS A 77 19.80 29.36 -11.57
CA LYS A 77 20.37 28.76 -10.36
C LYS A 77 19.39 27.92 -9.54
N GLU A 78 18.08 28.01 -9.76
CA GLU A 78 17.09 27.24 -8.99
C GLU A 78 16.74 25.92 -9.67
N SER A 79 16.95 24.82 -8.95
CA SER A 79 16.60 23.47 -9.39
C SER A 79 15.08 23.34 -9.55
N HIS A 80 14.63 22.65 -10.60
CA HIS A 80 13.20 22.42 -10.81
C HIS A 80 12.59 21.69 -9.59
N PRO A 81 11.36 21.99 -9.16
CA PRO A 81 10.73 21.36 -7.99
C PRO A 81 10.78 19.84 -7.98
N LEU A 82 10.60 19.20 -9.15
CA LEU A 82 10.73 17.75 -9.29
C LEU A 82 12.11 17.22 -8.93
N ASP A 83 13.17 17.94 -9.28
CA ASP A 83 14.54 17.50 -8.99
C ASP A 83 14.80 17.56 -7.48
N THR A 84 14.28 18.60 -6.82
CA THR A 84 14.32 18.73 -5.37
C THR A 84 13.56 17.58 -4.70
N ILE A 85 12.34 17.28 -5.15
CA ILE A 85 11.55 16.14 -4.62
C ILE A 85 12.29 14.83 -4.84
N ASN A 86 12.79 14.58 -6.05
CA ASN A 86 13.51 13.36 -6.40
C ASN A 86 14.75 13.19 -5.51
N LYS A 87 15.53 14.25 -5.32
CA LYS A 87 16.70 14.23 -4.44
C LYS A 87 16.33 13.94 -2.99
N GLN A 88 15.32 14.62 -2.45
CA GLN A 88 14.89 14.42 -1.05
C GLN A 88 14.34 13.02 -0.81
N LEU A 89 13.51 12.49 -1.74
CA LEU A 89 13.00 11.12 -1.65
C LEU A 89 14.10 10.06 -1.75
N ASN A 90 15.16 10.30 -2.55
CA ASN A 90 16.32 9.40 -2.60
C ASN A 90 17.13 9.40 -1.30
N LEU A 91 17.17 10.52 -0.58
CA LEU A 91 17.85 10.63 0.72
C LEU A 91 17.04 10.01 1.85
N TYR A 92 15.72 9.92 1.69
CA TYR A 92 14.81 9.42 2.71
C TYR A 92 14.80 7.89 2.79
N GLN A 93 15.50 7.35 3.80
CA GLN A 93 15.80 5.91 3.90
C GLN A 93 14.60 5.01 4.24
N ASP A 94 13.50 5.60 4.72
CA ASP A 94 12.29 4.86 5.11
C ASP A 94 11.44 4.45 3.89
N VAL A 95 11.70 5.07 2.74
CA VAL A 95 11.14 4.66 1.45
C VAL A 95 12.12 3.71 0.76
N LEU A 96 11.65 2.50 0.46
CA LEU A 96 12.47 1.49 -0.24
C LEU A 96 12.67 1.84 -1.70
N ARG A 97 11.60 2.34 -2.34
CA ARG A 97 11.57 2.68 -3.75
C ARG A 97 10.42 3.65 -3.99
N PHE A 98 10.59 4.55 -4.95
CA PHE A 98 9.52 5.40 -5.44
C PHE A 98 9.57 5.54 -6.95
N VAL A 99 8.46 5.97 -7.51
CA VAL A 99 8.28 6.29 -8.92
C VAL A 99 7.45 7.58 -8.99
N LEU A 100 7.94 8.54 -9.76
CA LEU A 100 7.27 9.80 -10.08
C LEU A 100 6.91 9.80 -11.56
N VAL A 101 5.65 10.02 -11.86
CA VAL A 101 5.13 10.03 -13.24
C VAL A 101 4.17 11.19 -13.44
N ARG A 102 4.08 11.70 -14.68
CA ARG A 102 3.02 12.65 -15.06
C ARG A 102 1.68 11.91 -15.09
N ALA A 103 0.65 12.54 -14.54
CA ALA A 103 -0.66 11.90 -14.35
C ALA A 103 -1.68 12.22 -15.46
N GLU A 104 -1.35 13.05 -16.45
CA GLU A 104 -2.26 13.48 -17.52
C GLU A 104 -2.86 12.31 -18.31
N GLU A 105 -2.07 11.27 -18.57
CA GLU A 105 -2.49 10.09 -19.33
C GLU A 105 -2.85 8.89 -18.43
N LEU A 106 -2.81 9.05 -17.10
CA LEU A 106 -3.03 7.95 -16.17
C LEU A 106 -4.50 7.84 -15.74
N PRO A 107 -5.08 6.63 -15.72
CA PRO A 107 -6.44 6.41 -15.22
C PRO A 107 -6.56 6.90 -13.78
N SER A 108 -7.72 7.39 -13.36
CA SER A 108 -7.88 7.93 -12.01
C SER A 108 -7.51 6.90 -10.94
N LEU A 109 -7.02 7.38 -9.78
CA LEU A 109 -6.71 6.49 -8.65
C LEU A 109 -7.96 5.66 -8.29
N GLU A 110 -9.14 6.27 -8.21
CA GLU A 110 -10.39 5.58 -7.89
C GLU A 110 -10.73 4.43 -8.86
N GLU A 111 -10.49 4.62 -10.17
CA GLU A 111 -10.65 3.55 -11.16
C GLU A 111 -9.67 2.41 -10.93
N PHE A 112 -8.43 2.72 -10.57
CA PHE A 112 -7.41 1.73 -10.25
C PHE A 112 -7.79 0.92 -9.00
N GLU A 113 -8.28 1.57 -7.94
CA GLU A 113 -8.77 0.91 -6.72
C GLU A 113 -9.91 -0.06 -7.04
N LYS A 114 -10.88 0.35 -7.87
CA LYS A 114 -11.98 -0.52 -8.31
C LYS A 114 -11.47 -1.76 -9.04
N LYS A 115 -10.48 -1.61 -9.94
CA LYS A 115 -9.86 -2.74 -10.65
C LYS A 115 -9.16 -3.72 -9.71
N ILE A 116 -8.42 -3.22 -8.71
CA ILE A 116 -7.78 -4.06 -7.69
C ILE A 116 -8.84 -4.86 -6.92
N ASN A 117 -9.89 -4.18 -6.46
CA ASN A 117 -10.94 -4.78 -5.66
C ASN A 117 -11.74 -5.84 -6.44
N GLN A 118 -12.01 -5.60 -7.72
CA GLN A 118 -12.65 -6.59 -8.60
C GLN A 118 -11.78 -7.83 -8.79
N LYS A 119 -10.48 -7.65 -9.07
CA LYS A 119 -9.54 -8.76 -9.24
C LYS A 119 -9.48 -9.64 -7.99
N ASN A 120 -9.39 -9.03 -6.81
CA ASN A 120 -9.35 -9.74 -5.53
C ASN A 120 -10.62 -10.54 -5.25
N ARG A 121 -11.80 -10.05 -5.68
CA ARG A 121 -13.08 -10.76 -5.54
C ARG A 121 -13.17 -11.97 -6.48
N SER A 122 -12.70 -11.85 -7.71
CA SER A 122 -12.70 -12.94 -8.69
C SER A 122 -11.71 -14.08 -8.41
N SER A 123 -10.69 -13.83 -7.58
CA SER A 123 -9.66 -14.82 -7.24
C SER A 123 -9.93 -15.62 -5.96
N LYS A 124 -11.08 -15.44 -5.30
CA LYS A 124 -11.54 -16.39 -4.28
C LYS A 124 -12.14 -17.60 -5.03
N PRO A 125 -11.55 -18.80 -4.94
CA PRO A 125 -12.25 -19.99 -5.41
C PRO A 125 -13.52 -20.14 -4.58
N ASP A 126 -14.65 -20.39 -5.23
CA ASP A 126 -15.85 -20.93 -4.60
C ASP A 126 -15.42 -22.21 -3.87
N GLN A 127 -15.18 -22.12 -2.55
CA GLN A 127 -15.24 -23.29 -1.69
C GLN A 127 -16.73 -23.61 -1.48
N LYS A 128 -17.37 -24.10 -2.55
CA LYS A 128 -18.61 -24.86 -2.45
C LYS A 128 -18.31 -26.30 -2.86
N GLU A 129 -18.20 -27.12 -1.82
CA GLU A 129 -18.73 -28.48 -1.73
C GLU A 129 -18.35 -29.45 -2.85
N LYS A 130 -17.42 -30.37 -2.55
CA LYS A 130 -17.58 -31.80 -2.88
C LYS A 130 -16.51 -32.71 -2.24
N GLY A 131 -16.99 -33.65 -1.43
CA GLY A 131 -16.34 -34.93 -1.07
C GLY A 131 -15.51 -34.89 0.21
N THR A 132 -15.65 -35.78 1.19
CA THR A 132 -16.30 -37.10 1.24
C THR A 132 -16.50 -37.50 2.71
N ALA A 133 -17.62 -38.12 3.01
CA ALA A 133 -17.85 -38.83 4.27
C ALA A 133 -16.78 -39.91 4.49
N ARG A 134 -15.98 -39.80 5.56
CA ARG A 134 -15.44 -40.94 6.30
C ARG A 134 -15.54 -40.64 7.79
N LYS A 135 -16.22 -41.55 8.48
CA LYS A 135 -16.33 -41.67 9.93
C LYS A 135 -14.94 -41.75 10.54
N ASP A 136 -14.69 -41.02 11.62
CA ASP A 136 -13.85 -41.50 12.71
C ASP A 136 -14.47 -41.10 14.05
N ALA A 137 -14.76 -42.13 14.84
CA ALA A 137 -15.50 -42.10 16.08
C ALA A 137 -14.50 -42.02 17.25
N SER A 138 -14.18 -40.81 17.73
CA SER A 138 -13.30 -40.67 18.90
C SER A 138 -13.63 -39.48 19.82
N SER A 139 -14.83 -38.90 19.74
CA SER A 139 -15.20 -37.73 20.56
C SER A 139 -16.44 -37.91 21.42
N GLN A 140 -17.15 -39.05 21.36
CA GLN A 140 -18.31 -39.31 22.22
C GLN A 140 -17.93 -39.92 23.58
N GLU A 141 -16.85 -40.72 23.67
CA GLU A 141 -16.44 -41.36 24.95
C GLU A 141 -15.98 -40.36 26.03
N ASN A 142 -15.59 -39.14 25.66
CA ASN A 142 -15.13 -38.13 26.62
C ASN A 142 -16.27 -37.29 27.23
N ILE A 143 -17.47 -37.33 26.64
CA ILE A 143 -18.61 -36.56 27.14
C ILE A 143 -19.38 -37.41 28.16
N ASP A 144 -19.60 -38.70 27.88
CA ASP A 144 -20.35 -39.60 28.78
C ASP A 144 -19.62 -39.83 30.11
N LYS A 145 -18.29 -39.99 30.10
CA LYS A 145 -17.49 -40.10 31.35
C LYS A 145 -17.57 -38.85 32.22
N LYS A 146 -17.69 -37.67 31.62
CA LYS A 146 -17.83 -36.40 32.34
C LYS A 146 -19.24 -36.20 32.92
N ILE A 147 -20.24 -36.86 32.35
CA ILE A 147 -21.63 -36.82 32.83
C ILE A 147 -21.81 -37.78 34.01
N GLU A 148 -21.22 -38.97 33.98
CA GLU A 148 -21.23 -39.92 35.11
C GLU A 148 -20.50 -39.36 36.34
N GLU A 149 -19.34 -38.72 36.15
CA GLU A 149 -18.56 -38.14 37.24
C GLU A 149 -19.31 -37.00 37.96
N VAL A 150 -20.14 -36.24 37.23
CA VAL A 150 -20.96 -35.14 37.77
C VAL A 150 -22.27 -35.64 38.42
N LEU A 151 -22.82 -36.76 37.96
CA LEU A 151 -24.10 -37.29 38.48
C LEU A 151 -23.94 -38.36 39.57
N HIS A 152 -22.73 -38.88 39.84
CA HIS A 152 -22.44 -39.91 40.86
C HIS A 152 -23.44 -41.09 40.83
N ILE A 153 -23.70 -41.59 39.62
CA ILE A 153 -24.38 -42.87 39.37
C ILE A 153 -23.37 -43.81 38.73
#